data_AF-A0A8B8G6N4-F1
#
_entry.id   AF-A0A8B8G6N4-F1
#
_cell.length_a   1.000
_cell.length_b   1.000
_cell.length_c   1.000
_cell.angle_alpha   90.00
_cell.angle_beta   90.00
_cell.angle_gamma   90.00
#
_symmetry.space_group_name_H-M   'P 1'
#
loop_
_entity.id
_entity.type
_entity.pdbx_description
1 polymer ?
#
loop_
_entity_poly.entity_id
_entity_poly.type
_entity_poly.pdbx_seq_one_letter_code
_entity_poly.pdbx_strand_id
1 'polypeptide(L)'
;MPKRKCTFNDKLKTKYPFVKQRSDPSDVTCEKCRTDFSVAHGGAGAVEKHLLSEKHKLSDHAAASSSSMHTFLKKTDSPSSKDFEVAAAEATWAYHTVQKSHSFRSNDCASRLNMFQAKI
;
A
#
# COMPACT_ATOMS: atom_id res chain seq x y z
N MET A 1 -10.61 36.62 -28.47
CA MET A 1 -11.14 36.96 -27.13
C MET A 1 -10.64 35.91 -26.13
N PRO A 2 -9.88 36.27 -25.08
CA PRO A 2 -9.44 35.30 -24.08
C PRO A 2 -10.66 34.71 -23.35
N LYS A 3 -10.86 33.38 -23.44
CA LYS A 3 -11.93 32.71 -22.69
C LYS A 3 -11.60 32.79 -21.20
N ARG A 4 -12.54 33.27 -20.38
CA ARG A 4 -12.36 33.38 -18.93
C ARG A 4 -12.05 32.00 -18.36
N LYS A 5 -10.97 31.90 -17.58
CA LYS A 5 -10.63 30.67 -16.84
C LYS A 5 -11.53 30.58 -15.61
N CYS A 6 -12.15 29.42 -15.42
CA CYS A 6 -12.93 29.11 -14.22
C CYS A 6 -11.98 28.67 -13.09
N THR A 7 -12.23 29.16 -11.88
CA THR A 7 -11.53 28.75 -10.66
C THR A 7 -12.44 27.86 -9.82
N PHE A 8 -11.84 27.01 -9.00
CA PHE A 8 -12.58 26.19 -8.05
C PHE A 8 -13.23 27.11 -7.00
N ASN A 9 -14.56 27.13 -6.97
CA ASN A 9 -15.37 28.01 -6.13
C ASN A 9 -16.10 27.18 -5.06
N ASP A 10 -16.51 27.79 -3.95
CA ASP A 10 -17.24 27.14 -2.87
C ASP A 10 -18.51 26.43 -3.35
N LYS A 11 -19.18 26.98 -4.37
CA LYS A 11 -20.33 26.32 -5.01
C LYS A 11 -19.99 24.95 -5.61
N LEU A 12 -18.81 24.81 -6.22
CA LEU A 12 -18.32 23.54 -6.76
C LEU A 12 -17.89 22.59 -5.64
N LYS A 13 -17.29 23.13 -4.58
CA LYS A 13 -16.92 22.36 -3.39
C LYS A 13 -18.14 21.76 -2.67
N THR A 14 -19.22 22.52 -2.54
CA THR A 14 -20.48 22.02 -1.96
C THR A 14 -21.14 20.96 -2.84
N LYS A 15 -21.10 21.12 -4.17
CA LYS A 15 -21.67 20.14 -5.12
C LYS A 15 -20.82 18.86 -5.22
N TYR A 16 -19.50 18.98 -5.11
CA TYR A 16 -18.55 17.87 -5.27
C TYR A 16 -17.54 17.84 -4.11
N PRO A 17 -17.94 17.29 -2.94
CA PRO A 17 -17.09 17.29 -1.75
C PRO A 17 -15.83 16.43 -1.88
N PHE A 18 -15.82 15.45 -2.79
CA PHE A 18 -14.69 14.56 -3.09
C PHE A 18 -13.64 15.19 -4.02
N VAL A 19 -13.83 16.44 -4.45
CA VAL A 19 -12.89 17.15 -5.31
C VAL A 19 -12.15 18.19 -4.46
N LYS A 20 -10.82 18.09 -4.42
CA LYS A 20 -9.95 19.01 -3.68
C LYS A 20 -9.17 19.90 -4.64
N GLN A 21 -9.02 21.16 -4.26
CA GLN A 21 -8.17 22.11 -5.00
C GLN A 21 -6.69 21.81 -4.76
N ARG A 22 -5.87 21.99 -5.79
CA ARG A 22 -4.41 21.92 -5.73
C ARG A 22 -3.80 23.33 -5.60
N SER A 23 -2.49 23.43 -5.72
CA SER A 23 -1.72 24.68 -5.75
C SER A 23 -2.29 25.71 -6.72
N ASP A 24 -2.71 25.29 -7.91
CA ASP A 24 -3.35 26.16 -8.88
C ASP A 24 -4.86 26.28 -8.63
N PRO A 25 -5.44 27.50 -8.72
CA PRO A 25 -6.85 27.74 -8.42
C PRO A 25 -7.82 27.08 -9.41
N SER A 26 -7.32 26.62 -10.56
CA SER A 26 -8.11 25.91 -11.56
C SER A 26 -7.82 24.41 -11.63
N ASP A 27 -6.82 23.91 -10.91
CA ASP A 27 -6.47 22.49 -10.93
C ASP A 27 -6.98 21.80 -9.67
N VAL A 28 -7.60 20.65 -9.90
CA VAL A 28 -8.30 19.90 -8.88
C VAL A 28 -7.93 18.43 -8.95
N THR A 29 -7.99 17.79 -7.79
CA THR A 29 -7.73 16.37 -7.62
C THR A 29 -9.01 15.71 -7.16
N CYS A 30 -9.41 14.63 -7.82
CA CYS A 30 -10.51 13.79 -7.35
C CYS A 30 -9.98 12.80 -6.31
N GLU A 31 -10.55 12.77 -5.11
CA GLU A 31 -10.09 11.88 -4.04
C GLU A 31 -10.41 10.41 -4.32
N LYS A 32 -11.51 10.12 -5.01
CA LYS A 32 -11.95 8.76 -5.31
C LYS A 32 -10.99 8.03 -6.25
N CYS A 33 -10.56 8.71 -7.31
CA CYS A 33 -9.67 8.15 -8.31
C CYS A 33 -8.23 8.69 -8.26
N ARG A 34 -7.94 9.57 -7.30
CA ARG A 34 -6.63 10.23 -7.08
C ARG A 34 -6.02 10.81 -8.36
N THR A 35 -6.88 11.25 -9.28
CA THR A 35 -6.46 11.78 -10.58
C THR A 35 -6.62 13.30 -10.58
N ASP A 36 -5.63 13.99 -11.15
CA ASP A 36 -5.64 15.44 -11.32
C ASP A 36 -6.30 15.83 -12.65
N PHE A 37 -7.10 16.89 -12.62
CA PHE A 37 -7.69 17.47 -13.81
C PHE A 37 -7.95 18.96 -13.62
N SER A 38 -8.07 19.69 -14.74
CA SER A 38 -8.29 21.14 -14.72
C SER A 38 -9.75 21.49 -14.94
N VAL A 39 -10.30 22.37 -14.11
CA VAL A 39 -11.63 22.97 -14.29
C VAL A 39 -11.58 24.29 -15.07
N ALA A 40 -10.39 24.76 -15.47
CA ALA A 40 -10.17 26.07 -16.09
C ALA A 40 -11.11 26.39 -17.27
N HIS A 41 -11.42 25.41 -18.11
CA HIS A 41 -12.18 25.63 -19.35
C HIS A 41 -13.61 25.09 -19.33
N GLY A 42 -13.99 24.34 -18.29
CA GLY A 42 -15.26 23.63 -18.23
C GLY A 42 -16.01 23.71 -16.91
N GLY A 43 -15.40 24.24 -15.84
CA GLY A 43 -16.02 24.34 -14.52
C GLY A 43 -16.65 23.01 -14.09
N ALA A 44 -17.94 23.04 -13.77
CA ALA A 44 -18.73 21.85 -13.42
C ALA A 44 -18.76 20.79 -14.54
N GLY A 45 -18.82 21.20 -15.81
CA GLY A 45 -18.85 20.26 -16.94
C GLY A 45 -17.55 19.46 -17.09
N ALA A 46 -16.41 20.00 -16.63
CA ALA A 46 -15.16 19.24 -16.57
C ALA A 46 -15.24 18.12 -15.51
N VAL A 47 -15.89 18.39 -14.37
CA VAL A 47 -16.14 17.39 -13.32
C VAL A 47 -17.09 16.31 -13.81
N GLU A 48 -18.20 16.68 -14.48
CA GLU A 48 -19.16 15.71 -15.03
C GLU A 48 -18.54 14.81 -16.09
N LYS A 49 -17.71 15.36 -16.99
CA LYS A 49 -16.93 14.57 -17.95
C LYS A 49 -15.92 13.65 -17.28
N HIS A 50 -15.29 14.11 -16.19
CA HIS A 50 -14.39 13.28 -15.41
C HIS A 50 -15.12 12.08 -14.78
N LEU A 51 -16.32 12.28 -14.21
CA LEU A 51 -17.13 11.20 -13.64
C LEU A 51 -17.56 10.16 -14.68
N LEU A 52 -17.81 10.58 -15.91
CA LEU A 52 -18.15 9.68 -17.02
C LEU A 52 -16.93 9.00 -17.65
N SER A 53 -15.71 9.43 -17.31
CA SER A 53 -14.48 8.86 -17.83
C SER A 53 -14.31 7.41 -17.39
N GLU A 54 -13.83 6.56 -18.31
CA GLU A 54 -13.50 5.17 -18.01
C GLU A 54 -12.49 5.03 -16.85
N LYS A 55 -11.55 5.97 -16.73
CA LYS A 55 -10.60 5.98 -15.60
C LYS A 55 -11.32 6.08 -14.25
N HIS A 56 -12.34 6.93 -14.15
CA HIS A 56 -13.10 7.10 -12.93
C HIS A 56 -13.93 5.85 -12.61
N LYS A 57 -14.65 5.33 -13.61
CA LYS A 57 -15.46 4.10 -13.46
C LYS A 57 -14.62 2.89 -13.03
N LEU A 58 -13.47 2.69 -13.66
CA LEU A 58 -12.55 1.61 -13.31
C LEU A 58 -12.01 1.77 -11.89
N SER A 59 -11.68 3.00 -11.47
CA SER A 59 -11.23 3.27 -10.12
C SER A 59 -12.34 3.05 -9.07
N ASP A 60 -13.57 3.46 -9.37
CA ASP A 60 -14.72 3.25 -8.50
C ASP A 60 -15.05 1.75 -8.37
N HIS A 61 -14.99 1.00 -9.48
CA HIS A 61 -15.15 -0.45 -9.47
C HIS A 61 -14.02 -1.13 -8.67
N ALA A 62 -12.77 -0.72 -8.89
CA ALA A 62 -11.63 -1.23 -8.14
C ALA A 62 -11.81 -0.98 -6.64
N ALA A 63 -12.19 0.23 -6.25
CA ALA A 63 -12.46 0.57 -4.85
C ALA A 63 -13.57 -0.27 -4.23
N ALA A 64 -14.66 -0.54 -4.97
CA ALA A 64 -15.76 -1.38 -4.50
C ALA A 64 -15.37 -2.87 -4.37
N SER A 65 -14.53 -3.37 -5.27
CA SER A 65 -14.06 -4.76 -5.28
C SER A 65 -12.87 -5.01 -4.34
N SER A 66 -12.12 -3.97 -4.00
CA SER A 66 -10.93 -4.09 -3.15
C SER A 66 -11.33 -4.14 -1.67
N SER A 67 -10.75 -5.09 -0.94
CA SER A 67 -10.79 -5.06 0.53
C SER A 67 -9.56 -4.34 1.08
N SER A 68 -9.71 -3.73 2.25
CA SER A 68 -8.58 -3.15 2.96
C SER A 68 -7.55 -4.23 3.29
N MET A 69 -6.26 -3.96 3.05
CA MET A 69 -5.18 -4.88 3.41
C MET A 69 -5.22 -5.27 4.90
N HIS A 70 -5.78 -4.42 5.75
CA HIS A 70 -6.00 -4.69 7.17
C HIS A 70 -6.92 -5.87 7.47
N THR A 71 -7.64 -6.41 6.48
CA THR A 71 -8.42 -7.64 6.63
C THR A 71 -7.53 -8.89 6.64
N PHE A 72 -6.39 -8.84 5.93
CA PHE A 72 -5.44 -9.97 5.87
C PHE A 72 -4.42 -9.92 7.01
N LEU A 73 -4.22 -8.75 7.61
CA LEU A 73 -3.37 -8.58 8.78
C LEU A 73 -4.15 -8.90 10.05
N LYS A 74 -3.56 -9.69 10.96
CA LYS A 74 -4.14 -9.92 12.28
C LYS A 74 -4.22 -8.59 13.05
N LYS A 75 -5.43 -8.17 13.43
CA LYS A 75 -5.69 -7.00 14.28
C LYS A 75 -5.65 -7.38 15.76
N THR A 76 -4.51 -7.88 16.22
CA THR A 76 -4.33 -8.21 17.64
C THR A 76 -3.04 -7.60 18.13
N ASP A 77 -3.16 -6.65 19.07
CA ASP A 77 -2.01 -5.99 19.72
C ASP A 77 -1.19 -6.95 20.60
N SER A 78 -1.75 -8.11 20.93
CA SER A 78 -1.09 -9.17 21.71
C SER A 78 -0.87 -10.42 20.86
N PRO A 79 0.37 -10.93 20.76
CA PRO A 79 0.65 -12.19 20.06
C PRO A 79 -0.04 -13.37 20.75
N SER A 80 -0.69 -14.22 19.95
CA SER A 80 -1.30 -15.46 20.42
C SER A 80 -0.22 -16.55 20.62
N SER A 81 -0.51 -17.59 21.41
CA SER A 81 0.38 -18.75 21.56
C SER A 81 0.80 -19.37 20.22
N LYS A 82 -0.13 -19.41 19.24
CA LYS A 82 0.15 -19.90 17.88
C LYS A 82 1.12 -19.01 17.10
N ASP A 83 1.15 -17.71 17.36
CA ASP A 83 2.08 -16.79 16.68
C ASP A 83 3.52 -17.03 17.16
N PHE A 84 3.68 -17.36 18.44
CA PHE A 84 4.98 -17.77 18.99
C PHE A 84 5.48 -19.10 18.40
N GLU A 85 4.59 -20.06 18.20
CA GLU A 85 4.94 -21.34 17.55
C GLU A 85 5.42 -21.13 16.11
N VAL A 86 4.71 -20.31 15.33
CA VAL A 86 5.10 -19.96 13.95
C VAL A 86 6.45 -19.24 13.94
N ALA A 87 6.64 -18.24 14.82
CA ALA A 87 7.90 -17.52 14.93
C ALA A 87 9.07 -18.44 15.33
N ALA A 88 8.85 -19.40 16.22
CA ALA A 88 9.87 -20.38 16.59
C ALA A 88 10.23 -21.32 15.43
N ALA A 89 9.24 -21.75 14.65
CA ALA A 89 9.47 -22.57 13.45
C ALA A 89 10.27 -21.81 12.38
N GLU A 90 9.91 -20.55 12.11
CA GLU A 90 10.61 -19.67 11.17
C GLU A 90 12.05 -19.38 11.64
N ALA A 91 12.24 -19.08 12.92
CA ALA A 91 13.56 -18.86 13.50
C ALA A 91 14.44 -20.11 13.40
N THR A 92 13.87 -21.29 13.65
CA THR A 92 14.57 -22.57 13.51
C THR A 92 14.96 -22.83 12.06
N TRP A 93 14.07 -22.54 11.11
CA TRP A 93 14.35 -22.67 9.68
C TRP A 93 15.44 -21.72 9.20
N ALA A 94 15.40 -20.46 9.63
CA ALA A 94 16.44 -19.46 9.33
C ALA A 94 17.80 -19.90 9.90
N TYR A 95 17.83 -20.30 11.17
CA TYR A 95 19.04 -20.81 11.81
C TYR A 95 19.58 -22.05 11.09
N HIS A 96 18.73 -23.02 10.78
CA HIS A 96 19.14 -24.23 10.07
C HIS A 96 19.72 -23.92 8.69
N THR A 97 19.08 -23.01 7.95
CA THR A 97 19.52 -22.59 6.61
C THR A 97 20.91 -21.94 6.66
N VAL A 98 21.14 -21.07 7.64
CA VAL A 98 22.45 -20.46 7.89
C VAL A 98 23.48 -21.51 8.31
N GLN A 99 23.14 -22.40 9.25
CA GLN A 99 24.07 -23.44 9.68
C GLN A 99 24.46 -24.41 8.56
N LYS A 100 23.54 -24.69 7.63
CA LYS A 100 23.81 -25.52 6.45
C LYS A 100 24.66 -24.81 5.40
N SER A 101 24.61 -23.47 5.33
CA SER A 101 25.43 -22.70 4.39
C SER A 101 26.84 -22.42 4.91
N HIS A 102 27.09 -22.60 6.21
CA HIS A 102 28.42 -22.46 6.79
C HIS A 102 29.35 -23.61 6.35
N SER A 103 30.58 -23.25 5.94
CA SER A 103 31.62 -24.24 5.69
C SER A 103 31.98 -25.00 6.97
N PHE A 104 32.48 -26.23 6.84
CA PHE A 104 32.93 -27.03 7.99
C PHE A 104 33.91 -26.27 8.92
N ARG A 105 34.77 -25.41 8.34
CA ARG A 105 35.75 -24.58 9.09
C ARG A 105 35.11 -23.38 9.78
N SER A 106 33.97 -22.90 9.27
CA SER A 106 33.21 -21.78 9.83
C SER A 106 32.29 -22.21 10.97
N ASN A 107 32.09 -23.52 11.17
CA ASN A 107 31.27 -24.09 12.24
C ASN A 107 32.14 -24.71 13.36
N ASP A 108 33.27 -24.06 13.66
CA ASP A 108 34.36 -24.56 14.51
C ASP A 108 33.89 -25.06 15.90
N CYS A 109 32.91 -24.39 16.51
CA CYS A 109 32.33 -24.82 17.79
C CYS A 109 31.53 -26.13 17.69
N ALA A 110 30.75 -26.34 16.62
CA ALA A 110 29.96 -27.55 16.42
C ALA A 110 30.82 -28.72 15.92
N SER A 111 31.78 -28.45 15.03
CA SER A 111 32.69 -29.47 14.51
C SER A 111 33.64 -30.01 15.58
N ARG A 112 34.08 -29.19 16.55
CA ARG A 112 34.89 -29.64 17.69
C ARG A 112 34.14 -30.63 18.58
N LEU A 113 32.86 -30.37 18.89
CA LEU A 113 32.03 -31.27 19.71
C LEU A 113 31.84 -32.65 19.06
N ASN A 114 31.60 -32.69 17.74
CA ASN A 114 31.46 -33.96 17.01
C ASN A 114 32.76 -34.76 16.97
N MET A 115 33.92 -34.08 16.99
CA MET A 115 35.24 -34.72 17.00
C MET A 115 35.59 -35.35 18.35
N PHE A 116 34.99 -34.89 19.45
CA PHE A 116 35.17 -35.49 20.80
C PHE A 116 34.39 -36.80 20.97
N GLN A 117 33.26 -36.99 20.28
CA GLN A 117 32.49 -38.23 20.37
C GLN A 117 33.07 -39.39 19.55
N ALA A 118 33.94 -39.12 18.57
CA ALA A 118 34.58 -40.15 17.75
C ALA A 118 35.87 -40.74 18.37
N LYS A 119 36.16 -40.42 19.63
CA LYS A 119 37.40 -40.82 20.34
C LYS A 119 37.16 -41.81 21.50
N ILE A 120 35.98 -42.42 21.57
CA ILE A 120 35.65 -43.53 22.47
C ILE A 120 35.45 -44.79 21.64
#